data_AF-A0A7S0J974-F1
#
_entry.id   AF-A0A7S0J974-F1
#
_cell.length_a   1.000
_cell.length_b   1.000
_cell.length_c   1.000
_cell.angle_alpha   90.00
_cell.angle_beta   90.00
_cell.angle_gamma   90.00
#
_symmetry.space_group_name_H-M   'P 1'
#
loop_
_entity.id
_entity.type
_entity.pdbx_description
1 polymer ?
#
loop_
_entity_poly.entity_id
_entity_poly.type
_entity_poly.pdbx_seq_one_letter_code
_entity_poly.pdbx_strand_id
1 'polypeptide(L)'
;EECPPCSAYPQPELRATPAELQSMLDLLENQILPYTTKSVAEGNKMFGAAVLTSELKPVIFDTNHETLNPLFHGEIYTLNKWAELKTKPPPADSVFLCTHEPCCLCIS
;
A
#
# COMPACT_ATOMS: atom_id res chain seq x y z
N GLU A 1 -30.30 -2.40 15.48
CA GLU A 1 -29.22 -2.36 16.49
C GLU A 1 -28.34 -1.16 16.19
N GLU A 2 -27.93 -0.40 17.21
CA GLU A 2 -27.04 0.75 17.04
C GLU A 2 -25.59 0.26 16.91
N CYS A 3 -24.82 0.86 16.01
CA CYS A 3 -23.40 0.58 15.88
C CYS A 3 -22.68 1.00 17.17
N PRO A 4 -21.90 0.12 17.82
CA PRO A 4 -21.17 0.48 19.03
C PRO A 4 -20.17 1.63 18.76
N PRO A 5 -19.82 2.42 19.79
CA PRO A 5 -18.88 3.52 19.64
C PRO A 5 -17.51 3.01 19.19
N CYS A 6 -16.80 3.75 18.32
CA CYS A 6 -15.47 3.35 17.82
C CYS A 6 -14.46 3.05 18.95
N SER A 7 -14.65 3.63 20.14
CA SER A 7 -13.86 3.34 21.35
C SER A 7 -14.00 1.90 21.87
N ALA A 8 -14.97 1.13 21.36
CA ALA A 8 -15.16 -0.27 21.71
C ALA A 8 -14.12 -1.21 21.07
N TYR A 9 -13.36 -0.73 20.07
CA TYR A 9 -12.33 -1.50 19.37
C TYR A 9 -10.95 -0.90 19.67
N PRO A 10 -10.21 -1.44 20.67
CA PRO A 10 -8.88 -0.93 20.99
C PRO A 10 -7.98 -1.07 19.77
N GLN A 11 -7.48 0.06 19.29
CA GLN A 11 -6.49 0.07 18.21
C GLN A 11 -5.15 -0.42 18.75
N PRO A 12 -4.34 -1.11 17.92
CA PRO A 12 -2.98 -1.46 18.32
C PRO A 12 -2.18 -0.18 18.62
N GLU A 13 -1.19 -0.32 19.52
CA GLU A 13 -0.27 0.77 19.82
C GLU A 13 0.47 1.20 18.56
N LEU A 14 0.51 2.52 18.31
CA LEU A 14 1.27 3.10 17.20
C LEU A 14 2.76 3.01 17.53
N ARG A 15 3.48 2.12 16.83
CA ARG A 15 4.92 1.90 17.05
C ARG A 15 5.82 2.79 16.18
N ALA A 16 5.26 3.40 15.13
CA ALA A 16 6.01 4.26 14.23
C ALA A 16 6.28 5.62 14.87
N THR A 17 7.50 6.12 14.68
CA THR A 17 7.90 7.48 15.06
C THR A 17 7.27 8.53 14.14
N PRO A 18 7.18 9.80 14.56
CA PRO A 18 6.70 10.88 13.69
C PRO A 18 7.49 11.02 12.38
N ALA A 19 8.80 10.77 12.40
CA ALA A 19 9.64 10.83 11.21
C ALA A 19 9.33 9.69 10.22
N GLU A 20 9.08 8.48 10.73
CA GLU A 20 8.68 7.34 9.91
C GLU A 20 7.31 7.56 9.28
N LEU A 21 6.35 8.10 10.05
CA LEU A 21 5.04 8.49 9.53
C LEU A 21 5.15 9.53 8.42
N GLN A 22 5.95 10.58 8.64
CA GLN A 22 6.19 11.61 7.63
C GLN A 22 6.79 11.00 6.36
N SER A 23 7.78 10.11 6.49
CA SER A 23 8.39 9.44 5.33
C SER A 23 7.39 8.61 4.52
N MET A 24 6.45 7.92 5.18
CA MET A 24 5.40 7.15 4.50
C MET A 24 4.38 8.07 3.83
N LEU A 25 3.97 9.15 4.50
CA LEU A 25 3.05 10.15 3.93
C LEU A 25 3.68 10.86 2.73
N ASP A 26 4.96 11.24 2.81
CA ASP A 26 5.69 11.87 1.71
C ASP A 26 5.78 10.94 0.50
N LEU A 27 5.97 9.64 0.73
CA LEU A 27 5.97 8.64 -0.36
C LEU A 27 4.58 8.53 -1.01
N LEU A 28 3.53 8.49 -0.21
CA LEU A 28 2.15 8.44 -0.71
C LEU A 28 1.81 9.69 -1.52
N GLU A 29 2.13 10.88 -1.01
CA GLU A 29 1.81 12.16 -1.63
C GLU A 29 2.64 12.43 -2.89
N ASN A 30 3.95 12.20 -2.84
CA ASN A 30 4.85 12.64 -3.90
C ASN A 30 5.12 11.57 -4.98
N GLN A 31 4.83 10.29 -4.71
CA GLN A 31 5.08 9.21 -5.67
C GLN A 31 3.82 8.44 -6.04
N ILE A 32 3.10 7.88 -5.06
CA ILE A 32 1.94 7.01 -5.33
C ILE A 32 0.79 7.82 -5.90
N LEU A 33 0.41 8.93 -5.26
CA LEU A 33 -0.73 9.75 -5.66
C LEU A 33 -0.63 10.27 -7.12
N PRO A 34 0.50 10.85 -7.59
CA PRO A 34 0.64 11.26 -8.98
C PRO A 34 0.56 10.10 -9.97
N TYR A 35 1.09 8.93 -9.60
CA TYR A 35 1.05 7.74 -10.44
C TYR A 35 -0.37 7.15 -10.53
N THR A 36 -1.04 7.00 -9.38
CA THR A 36 -2.44 6.59 -9.28
C THR A 36 -3.37 7.56 -10.04
N THR A 37 -3.12 8.87 -9.99
CA THR A 37 -3.92 9.86 -10.74
C THR A 37 -3.94 9.58 -12.24
N LYS A 38 -2.79 9.19 -12.82
CA LYS A 38 -2.71 8.83 -14.24
C LYS A 38 -3.48 7.54 -14.53
N SER A 39 -3.28 6.51 -13.72
CA SER A 39 -3.98 5.23 -13.88
C SER A 39 -5.50 5.34 -13.73
N VAL A 40 -5.97 6.22 -12.84
CA VAL A 40 -7.41 6.52 -12.71
C VAL A 40 -7.95 7.18 -13.97
N ALA A 41 -7.21 8.09 -14.60
CA ALA A 41 -7.61 8.69 -15.87
C ALA A 41 -7.69 7.66 -17.02
N GLU A 42 -7.00 6.52 -16.89
CA GLU A 42 -7.06 5.37 -17.80
C GLU A 42 -8.20 4.38 -17.45
N GLY A 43 -8.92 4.60 -16.34
CA GLY A 43 -10.10 3.82 -15.95
C GLY A 43 -9.90 2.86 -14.79
N ASN A 44 -8.73 2.85 -14.13
CA ASN A 44 -8.48 2.02 -12.94
C ASN A 44 -8.94 2.70 -11.64
N LYS A 45 -8.92 1.97 -10.52
CA LYS A 45 -9.27 2.53 -9.19
C LYS A 45 -8.14 3.34 -8.57
N MET A 46 -8.52 4.19 -7.62
CA MET A 46 -7.65 5.11 -6.87
C MET A 46 -6.77 4.46 -5.77
N PHE A 47 -6.49 3.15 -5.87
CA PHE A 47 -5.81 2.40 -4.82
C PHE A 47 -4.39 2.04 -5.22
N GLY A 48 -3.40 2.43 -4.41
CA GLY A 48 -1.99 2.10 -4.60
C GLY A 48 -1.31 1.53 -3.37
N ALA A 49 -0.11 0.97 -3.60
CA ALA A 49 0.72 0.34 -2.58
C ALA A 49 2.22 0.44 -2.91
N ALA A 50 3.05 0.13 -1.91
CA ALA A 50 4.51 0.08 -2.02
C ALA A 50 5.10 -1.02 -1.13
N VAL A 51 6.24 -1.55 -1.57
CA VAL A 51 7.15 -2.33 -0.74
C VAL A 51 8.35 -1.46 -0.40
N LEU A 52 8.66 -1.36 0.89
CA LEU A 52 9.76 -0.57 1.44
C LEU A 52 10.79 -1.48 2.12
N THR A 53 12.02 -0.99 2.31
CA THR A 53 12.99 -1.64 3.20
C THR A 53 12.59 -1.44 4.67
N SER A 54 13.30 -2.11 5.59
CA SER A 54 13.18 -1.88 7.05
C SER A 54 13.39 -0.42 7.46
N GLU A 55 14.16 0.36 6.68
CA GLU A 55 14.39 1.79 6.89
C GLU A 55 13.40 2.68 6.11
N LEU A 56 12.26 2.12 5.69
CA LEU A 56 11.17 2.78 4.96
C LEU A 56 11.58 3.41 3.61
N LYS A 57 12.67 2.92 3.01
CA LYS A 57 13.07 3.36 1.66
C LYS A 57 12.26 2.59 0.60
N PRO A 58 11.73 3.26 -0.44
CA PRO A 58 10.94 2.59 -1.46
C PRO A 58 11.79 1.59 -2.26
N VAL A 59 11.32 0.35 -2.34
CA VAL A 59 11.86 -0.69 -3.24
C VAL A 59 11.07 -0.66 -4.55
N ILE A 60 9.75 -0.66 -4.45
CA ILE A 60 8.81 -0.57 -5.58
C ILE A 60 7.49 -0.02 -5.09
N PHE A 61 6.75 0.66 -5.97
CA PHE A 61 5.37 1.09 -5.74
C PHE A 61 4.58 0.95 -7.04
N ASP A 62 3.29 0.70 -6.90
CA ASP A 62 2.37 0.63 -8.04
C ASP A 62 0.94 0.98 -7.59
N THR A 63 0.01 0.93 -8.54
CA THR A 63 -1.41 1.24 -8.36
C THR A 63 -2.28 0.10 -8.86
N ASN A 64 -3.59 0.22 -8.69
CA ASN A 64 -4.58 -0.69 -9.23
C ASN A 64 -4.51 -0.73 -10.77
N HIS A 65 -4.64 -1.93 -11.33
CA HIS A 65 -4.70 -2.21 -12.78
C HIS A 65 -5.92 -3.08 -13.12
N GLU A 66 -7.07 -2.78 -12.52
CA GLU A 66 -8.27 -3.61 -12.65
C GLU A 66 -8.77 -3.76 -14.10
N THR A 67 -8.50 -2.76 -14.93
CA THR A 67 -8.86 -2.78 -16.36
C THR A 67 -8.12 -3.87 -17.13
N LEU A 68 -6.94 -4.30 -16.64
CA LEU A 68 -6.22 -5.46 -17.17
C LEU A 68 -6.73 -6.78 -16.59
N ASN A 69 -7.01 -6.79 -15.28
CA ASN A 69 -7.55 -7.93 -14.57
C ASN A 69 -8.23 -7.44 -13.28
N PRO A 70 -9.49 -7.80 -13.00
CA PRO A 70 -10.21 -7.31 -11.82
C PRO A 70 -9.53 -7.65 -10.48
N LEU A 71 -8.65 -8.65 -10.44
CA LEU A 71 -7.88 -9.02 -9.24
C LEU A 71 -6.62 -8.17 -9.03
N PHE A 72 -6.22 -7.36 -10.01
CA PHE A 72 -5.04 -6.48 -9.91
C PHE A 72 -5.38 -5.22 -9.12
N HIS A 73 -5.70 -5.44 -7.86
CA HIS A 73 -5.68 -4.40 -6.84
C HIS A 73 -4.28 -3.81 -6.69
N GLY A 74 -4.18 -2.59 -6.16
CA GLY A 74 -2.90 -1.92 -5.99
C GLY A 74 -1.93 -2.78 -5.17
N GLU A 75 -2.47 -3.47 -4.16
CA GLU A 75 -1.72 -4.37 -3.30
C GLU A 75 -1.15 -5.58 -4.07
N ILE A 76 -2.03 -6.32 -4.75
CA ILE A 76 -1.68 -7.53 -5.50
C ILE A 76 -0.72 -7.21 -6.64
N TYR A 77 -0.99 -6.16 -7.41
CA TYR A 77 -0.15 -5.81 -8.54
C TYR A 77 1.25 -5.39 -8.09
N THR A 78 1.35 -4.57 -7.03
CA THR A 78 2.64 -4.18 -6.44
C THR A 78 3.44 -5.40 -5.98
N LEU A 79 2.79 -6.38 -5.31
CA LEU A 79 3.46 -7.61 -4.87
C LEU A 79 3.90 -8.49 -6.04
N ASN A 80 3.10 -8.60 -7.11
CA ASN A 80 3.50 -9.30 -8.33
C ASN A 80 4.76 -8.68 -8.93
N LYS A 81 4.79 -7.34 -9.05
CA LYS A 81 5.96 -6.61 -9.55
C LYS A 81 7.17 -6.73 -8.64
N TRP A 82 6.97 -6.72 -7.33
CA TRP A 82 8.03 -6.99 -6.37
C TRP A 82 8.59 -8.40 -6.53
N ALA A 83 7.75 -9.42 -6.72
CA ALA A 83 8.17 -10.80 -6.90
C ALA A 83 9.02 -11.01 -8.18
N GLU A 84 8.79 -10.21 -9.22
CA GLU A 84 9.55 -10.20 -10.47
C GLU A 84 10.98 -9.62 -10.31
N LEU A 85 11.28 -8.86 -9.25
CA LEU A 85 12.60 -8.23 -9.07
C LEU A 85 13.69 -9.28 -8.79
N LYS A 86 14.80 -9.20 -9.54
CA LYS A 86 15.96 -10.09 -9.38
C LYS A 86 16.71 -9.89 -8.06
N THR A 87 16.72 -8.65 -7.56
CA THR A 87 17.38 -8.27 -6.32
C THR A 87 16.41 -7.44 -5.51
N LYS A 88 16.06 -7.93 -4.34
CA LYS A 88 15.07 -7.34 -3.43
C LYS A 88 15.34 -7.80 -2.00
N PRO A 89 15.02 -6.99 -0.98
CA PRO A 89 15.08 -7.44 0.40
C PRO A 89 14.17 -8.66 0.62
N PRO A 90 14.47 -9.54 1.58
CA PRO A 90 13.56 -10.61 1.95
C PRO A 90 12.26 -10.01 2.55
N PRO A 91 11.12 -10.74 2.48
CA PRO A 91 9.86 -10.27 3.07
C PRO A 91 9.97 -9.86 4.55
N ALA A 92 10.79 -10.58 5.34
CA ALA A 92 10.99 -10.31 6.76
C ALA A 92 11.65 -8.94 7.04
N ASP A 93 12.39 -8.40 6.06
CA ASP A 93 13.08 -7.11 6.16
C ASP A 93 12.39 -6.05 5.29
N SER A 94 11.10 -6.25 5.00
CA SER A 94 10.30 -5.37 4.16
C SER A 94 9.07 -4.84 4.90
N VAL A 95 8.66 -3.62 4.57
CA VAL A 95 7.40 -3.02 5.02
C VAL A 95 6.47 -2.89 3.83
N PHE A 96 5.22 -3.35 3.98
CA PHE A 96 4.19 -3.16 2.99
C PHE A 96 3.31 -1.96 3.37
N LEU A 97 3.27 -0.95 2.50
CA LEU A 97 2.49 0.27 2.70
C LEU A 97 1.39 0.33 1.65
N CYS A 98 0.14 0.49 2.08
CA CYS A 98 -1.01 0.65 1.19
C CYS A 98 -1.78 1.93 1.52
N THR A 99 -2.40 2.51 0.50
CA THR A 99 -3.18 3.77 0.59
C THR A 99 -4.49 3.64 1.37
N HIS A 100 -4.94 2.41 1.63
CA HIS A 100 -6.20 2.09 2.29
C HIS A 100 -6.10 0.73 2.97
N GLU A 101 -7.06 0.41 3.83
CA GLU A 101 -7.17 -0.93 4.43
C GLU A 101 -7.40 -1.98 3.33
N PRO A 102 -6.56 -3.04 3.26
CA PRO A 102 -6.65 -4.03 2.20
C PRO A 102 -7.92 -4.87 2.32
N CYS A 103 -8.47 -5.31 1.19
CA CYS A 103 -9.63 -6.20 1.19
C CYS A 103 -9.25 -7.64 1.62
N CYS A 104 -10.26 -8.49 1.84
CA CYS A 104 -10.07 -9.89 2.27
C CYS A 104 -9.20 -10.73 1.33
N LEU A 105 -9.14 -10.40 0.03
CA LEU A 105 -8.22 -11.03 -0.91
C LEU A 105 -6.77 -10.59 -0.67
N CYS A 106 -6.55 -9.30 -0.39
CA CYS A 106 -5.21 -8.71 -0.32
C CYS A 106 -4.54 -8.88 1.05
N ILE A 107 -5.34 -9.09 2.10
CA ILE A 107 -4.85 -9.34 3.47
C ILE A 107 -4.43 -10.79 3.70
N SER A 108 -4.88 -11.72 2.84
CA SER A 108 -4.59 -13.16 2.95
C SER A 108 -3.19 -13.50 2.45
#